data_AF-A0A3S4FB53-F1
#
_entry.id   AF-A0A3S4FB53-F1
#
_cell.length_a   1.000
_cell.length_b   1.000
_cell.length_c   1.000
_cell.angle_alpha   90.00
_cell.angle_beta   90.00
_cell.angle_gamma   90.00
#
_symmetry.space_group_name_H-M   'P 1'
#
loop_
_entity.id
_entity.type
_entity.pdbx_description
1 polymer ?
#
loop_
_entity_poly.entity_id
_entity_poly.type
_entity_poly.pdbx_seq_one_letter_code
_entity_poly.pdbx_strand_id
1 'polypeptide(L)'
;MPPSANLALRELGIVLFLAVVGLKSGGDFVDTLTQGEGLSWIGYGIFITAIPLITVGLLARIFAKMNYLTLCGMLAGSMTDPPALAFANNLHATSGAAALSYATVYPLVMFLRIITPQLLAVIFWGMG
;
A
#
# COMPACT_ATOMS: atom_id res chain seq x y z
N MET A 1 -13.56 -3.72 23.50
CA MET A 1 -14.55 -4.06 22.46
C MET A 1 -14.56 -5.57 22.26
N PRO A 2 -15.73 -6.21 22.04
CA PRO A 2 -15.77 -7.62 21.65
C PRO A 2 -14.95 -7.83 20.36
N PRO A 3 -14.10 -8.87 20.25
CA PRO A 3 -13.29 -9.12 19.04
C PRO A 3 -14.12 -9.17 17.76
N SER A 4 -15.34 -9.72 17.83
CA SER A 4 -16.30 -9.78 16.73
C SER A 4 -16.76 -8.40 16.25
N ALA A 5 -16.99 -7.46 17.18
CA ALA A 5 -17.37 -6.10 16.84
C ALA A 5 -16.23 -5.34 16.13
N ASN A 6 -14.98 -5.54 16.58
CA ASN A 6 -13.82 -4.90 15.95
C ASN A 6 -13.58 -5.42 14.52
N LEU A 7 -13.71 -6.73 14.31
CA LEU A 7 -13.60 -7.33 12.98
C LEU A 7 -14.71 -6.83 12.05
N ALA A 8 -15.97 -6.84 12.51
CA ALA A 8 -17.10 -6.37 11.71
C ALA A 8 -16.94 -4.90 11.29
N LEU A 9 -16.52 -4.03 12.21
CA LEU A 9 -16.26 -2.61 11.91
C LEU A 9 -15.12 -2.42 10.91
N ARG A 10 -14.03 -3.20 11.03
CA ARG A 10 -12.89 -3.10 10.11
C ARG A 10 -13.26 -3.52 8.69
N GLU A 11 -13.94 -4.66 8.54
CA GLU A 11 -14.35 -5.16 7.23
C GLU A 11 -15.39 -4.24 6.58
N LEU A 12 -16.37 -3.73 7.35
CA LEU A 12 -17.31 -2.71 6.85
C LEU A 12 -16.59 -1.44 6.39
N GLY A 13 -15.60 -0.97 7.15
CA GLY A 13 -14.80 0.20 6.78
C GLY A 13 -14.06 0.00 5.45
N ILE A 14 -13.44 -1.16 5.24
CA ILE A 14 -12.73 -1.49 4.00
C ILE A 14 -13.70 -1.56 2.81
N VAL A 15 -14.87 -2.20 2.97
CA VAL A 15 -15.88 -2.31 1.91
C VAL A 15 -16.40 -0.93 1.51
N LEU A 16 -16.76 -0.09 2.50
CA LEU A 16 -17.22 1.28 2.24
C LEU A 16 -16.12 2.13 1.58
N PHE A 17 -14.88 2.01 2.04
CA PHE A 17 -13.75 2.71 1.44
C PHE A 17 -13.56 2.35 -0.04
N LEU A 18 -13.52 1.05 -0.36
CA LEU A 18 -13.36 0.57 -1.74
C LEU A 18 -14.54 1.00 -2.64
N ALA A 19 -15.77 0.97 -2.11
CA ALA A 19 -16.96 1.40 -2.85
C ALA A 19 -16.90 2.90 -3.21
N VAL A 20 -16.55 3.77 -2.25
CA VAL A 20 -16.45 5.21 -2.47
C VAL A 20 -15.31 5.55 -3.43
N VAL A 21 -14.14 4.93 -3.27
CA VAL A 21 -13.00 5.13 -4.18
C VAL A 21 -13.40 4.74 -5.60
N GLY A 22 -13.99 3.57 -5.79
CA GLY A 22 -14.41 3.08 -7.11
C GLY A 22 -15.43 3.98 -7.79
N LEU A 23 -16.46 4.45 -7.05
CA LEU A 23 -17.45 5.38 -7.58
C LEU A 23 -16.84 6.73 -7.97
N LYS A 24 -15.90 7.25 -7.16
CA LYS A 24 -15.26 8.55 -7.40
C LYS A 24 -14.30 8.50 -8.59
N SER A 25 -13.54 7.42 -8.77
CA SER A 25 -12.61 7.27 -9.89
C SER A 25 -13.28 6.77 -11.18
N GLY A 26 -14.48 6.18 -11.10
CA GLY A 26 -15.10 5.47 -12.22
C GLY A 26 -15.73 6.35 -13.30
N GLY A 27 -16.21 7.56 -12.96
CA GLY A 27 -16.92 8.45 -13.90
C GLY A 27 -16.08 8.84 -15.12
N ASP A 28 -14.86 9.32 -14.87
CA ASP A 28 -13.94 9.76 -15.93
C ASP A 28 -12.99 8.64 -16.39
N PHE A 29 -13.11 7.43 -15.84
CA PHE A 29 -12.16 6.34 -16.09
C PHE A 29 -12.12 5.93 -17.56
N VAL A 30 -13.29 5.72 -18.16
CA VAL A 30 -13.40 5.25 -19.55
C VAL A 30 -12.94 6.33 -20.52
N ASP A 31 -13.31 7.59 -20.28
CA ASP A 31 -12.88 8.71 -21.12
C ASP A 31 -11.36 8.93 -21.01
N THR A 32 -10.79 8.88 -19.80
CA THR A 32 -9.33 8.99 -19.58
C THR A 32 -8.56 7.85 -20.25
N LEU A 33 -9.13 6.64 -20.24
CA LEU A 33 -8.51 5.45 -20.84
C LEU A 33 -8.56 5.45 -22.37
N THR A 34 -9.66 5.92 -22.95
CA THR A 34 -9.92 5.79 -24.40
C THR A 34 -9.55 7.04 -25.20
N GLN A 35 -9.63 8.23 -24.61
CA GLN A 35 -9.40 9.50 -25.31
C GLN A 35 -8.01 10.12 -25.01
N GLY A 36 -7.29 9.63 -24.00
CA GLY A 36 -6.00 10.17 -23.58
C GLY A 36 -4.86 9.16 -23.61
N GLU A 37 -3.72 9.56 -23.05
CA GLU A 37 -2.58 8.68 -22.74
C GLU A 37 -2.84 7.72 -21.56
N GLY A 38 -4.10 7.46 -21.18
CA GLY A 38 -4.45 6.69 -19.98
C GLY A 38 -3.79 5.31 -19.94
N LEU A 39 -3.58 4.67 -21.09
CA LEU A 39 -2.92 3.37 -21.16
C LEU A 39 -1.41 3.45 -20.83
N SER A 40 -0.71 4.51 -21.24
CA SER A 40 0.70 4.71 -20.89
C SER A 40 0.85 4.99 -19.39
N TRP A 41 -0.05 5.80 -18.83
CA TRP A 41 -0.12 6.07 -17.39
C TRP A 41 -0.40 4.82 -16.55
N ILE A 42 -1.30 3.95 -16.99
CA ILE A 42 -1.52 2.64 -16.35
C ILE A 42 -0.26 1.79 -16.43
N GLY A 43 0.41 1.75 -17.60
CA GLY A 43 1.67 1.03 -17.77
C GLY A 43 2.72 1.50 -16.78
N TYR A 44 3.00 2.80 -16.73
CA TYR A 44 3.93 3.37 -15.75
C TYR A 44 3.52 3.06 -14.32
N GLY A 45 2.23 3.20 -13.98
CA GLY A 45 1.67 2.86 -12.68
C GLY A 45 1.95 1.41 -12.27
N ILE A 46 1.79 0.46 -13.18
CA ILE A 46 2.11 -0.96 -12.94
C ILE A 46 3.61 -1.12 -12.69
N PHE A 47 4.48 -0.54 -13.51
CA PHE A 47 5.93 -0.74 -13.34
C PHE A 47 6.46 -0.10 -12.05
N ILE A 48 6.05 1.13 -11.74
CA ILE A 48 6.52 1.82 -10.52
C ILE A 48 6.01 1.18 -9.23
N THR A 49 4.93 0.39 -9.29
CA THR A 49 4.40 -0.33 -8.11
C THR A 49 4.89 -1.77 -8.04
N ALA A 50 4.81 -2.51 -9.15
CA ALA A 50 5.15 -3.94 -9.19
C ALA A 50 6.66 -4.18 -9.03
N ILE A 51 7.50 -3.38 -9.70
CA ILE A 51 8.95 -3.59 -9.65
C ILE A 51 9.46 -3.45 -8.22
N PRO A 52 9.24 -2.33 -7.49
CA PRO A 52 9.73 -2.20 -6.12
C PRO A 52 9.17 -3.27 -5.19
N LEU A 53 7.88 -3.59 -5.32
CA LEU A 53 7.20 -4.56 -4.46
C LEU A 53 7.79 -5.97 -4.63
N ILE A 54 7.98 -6.42 -5.87
CA ILE A 54 8.57 -7.73 -6.18
C ILE A 54 10.04 -7.75 -5.76
N THR A 55 10.81 -6.72 -6.10
CA THR A 55 12.24 -6.67 -5.74
C THR A 55 12.44 -6.70 -4.23
N VAL A 56 11.75 -5.84 -3.47
CA VAL A 56 11.86 -5.81 -2.01
C VAL A 56 11.33 -7.11 -1.40
N GLY A 57 10.21 -7.64 -1.91
CA GLY A 57 9.64 -8.90 -1.46
C GLY A 57 10.60 -10.08 -1.62
N LEU A 58 11.25 -10.19 -2.78
CA LEU A 58 12.24 -11.23 -3.06
C LEU A 58 13.50 -11.06 -2.20
N LEU A 59 14.04 -9.84 -2.10
CA LEU A 59 15.23 -9.57 -1.30
C LEU A 59 15.00 -9.88 0.18
N ALA A 60 13.86 -9.47 0.74
CA ALA A 60 13.51 -9.76 2.12
C ALA A 60 13.30 -11.26 2.37
N ARG A 61 12.79 -12.00 1.38
CA ARG A 61 12.64 -13.46 1.49
C ARG A 61 13.98 -14.20 1.41
N ILE A 62 14.86 -13.78 0.52
CA ILE A 62 16.14 -14.47 0.25
C ILE A 62 17.20 -14.10 1.29
N PHE A 63 17.41 -12.81 1.53
CA PHE A 63 18.48 -12.32 2.40
C PHE A 63 18.07 -12.28 3.87
N ALA A 64 16.89 -11.75 4.18
CA ALA A 64 16.42 -11.61 5.56
C ALA A 64 15.65 -12.83 6.09
N LYS A 65 15.39 -13.84 5.22
CA LYS A 65 14.67 -15.09 5.55
C LYS A 65 13.37 -14.85 6.31
N MET A 66 12.69 -13.75 6.02
CA MET A 66 11.50 -13.34 6.76
C MET A 66 10.36 -14.34 6.54
N ASN A 67 9.58 -14.57 7.60
CA ASN A 67 8.36 -15.37 7.50
C ASN A 67 7.32 -14.65 6.62
N TYR A 68 6.39 -15.41 6.04
CA TYR A 68 5.43 -14.88 5.08
C TYR A 68 4.51 -13.79 5.68
N LEU A 69 4.06 -13.97 6.93
CA LEU A 69 3.17 -13.02 7.62
C LEU A 69 3.85 -11.67 7.89
N THR A 70 5.10 -11.68 8.37
CA THR A 70 5.91 -10.49 8.58
C THR A 70 6.23 -9.81 7.24
N LEU A 71 6.52 -10.59 6.19
CA LEU A 71 6.72 -10.04 4.85
C LEU A 71 5.47 -9.32 4.33
N CYS A 72 4.29 -9.95 4.43
CA CYS A 72 3.02 -9.32 4.04
C CYS A 72 2.73 -8.06 4.86
N GLY A 73 2.97 -8.09 6.18
CA GLY A 73 2.80 -6.92 7.04
C GLY A 73 3.75 -5.77 6.69
N MET A 74 5.02 -6.08 6.42
CA MET A 74 6.00 -5.10 5.95
C MET A 74 5.59 -4.49 4.61
N LEU A 75 5.28 -5.31 3.61
CA LEU A 75 4.88 -4.80 2.28
C LEU A 75 3.60 -3.97 2.36
N ALA A 76 2.59 -4.42 3.12
CA ALA A 76 1.37 -3.65 3.35
C ALA A 76 1.65 -2.31 4.07
N GLY A 77 2.57 -2.30 5.05
CA GLY A 77 2.97 -1.08 5.76
C GLY A 77 3.74 -0.10 4.88
N SER A 78 4.64 -0.61 4.04
CA SER A 78 5.42 0.19 3.09
C SER A 78 4.57 0.75 1.94
N MET A 79 3.55 0.00 1.50
CA MET A 79 2.61 0.48 0.49
C MET A 79 1.47 1.31 1.08
N THR A 80 1.36 1.37 2.41
CA THR A 80 0.25 1.97 3.16
C THR A 80 -1.10 1.44 2.70
N ASP A 81 -1.23 0.11 2.67
CA ASP A 81 -2.39 -0.62 2.17
C ASP A 81 -3.09 -1.39 3.32
N PRO A 82 -4.07 -0.76 4.00
CA PRO A 82 -4.83 -1.41 5.07
C PRO A 82 -5.62 -2.66 4.61
N PRO A 83 -6.24 -2.70 3.41
CA PRO A 83 -6.80 -3.94 2.86
C PRO A 83 -5.81 -5.11 2.80
N ALA A 84 -4.58 -4.89 2.31
CA ALA A 84 -3.56 -5.94 2.29
C ALA A 84 -3.18 -6.44 3.69
N LEU A 85 -3.12 -5.53 4.67
CA LEU A 85 -2.91 -5.90 6.08
C LEU A 85 -4.08 -6.72 6.65
N ALA A 86 -5.32 -6.34 6.34
CA ALA A 86 -6.49 -7.09 6.77
C ALA A 86 -6.48 -8.51 6.20
N PHE A 87 -6.16 -8.67 4.91
CA PHE A 87 -5.96 -9.96 4.27
C PHE A 87 -4.85 -10.79 4.94
N ALA A 88 -3.68 -10.18 5.20
CA ALA A 88 -2.57 -10.84 5.88
C ALA A 88 -2.93 -11.31 7.31
N ASN A 89 -3.71 -10.53 8.05
CA ASN A 89 -4.19 -10.93 9.37
C ASN A 89 -5.25 -12.04 9.30
N ASN A 90 -6.10 -12.06 8.27
CA ASN A 90 -7.10 -13.12 8.08
C ASN A 90 -6.46 -14.47 7.70
N LEU A 91 -5.28 -14.47 7.06
CA LEU A 91 -4.51 -15.69 6.75
C LEU A 91 -4.09 -16.48 8.00
N HIS A 92 -3.75 -15.79 9.09
CA HIS A 92 -3.40 -16.43 10.35
C HIS A 92 -3.76 -15.54 11.54
N ALA A 93 -5.05 -15.54 11.90
CA ALA A 93 -5.65 -14.61 12.87
C ALA A 93 -5.03 -14.64 14.28
N THR A 94 -4.33 -15.72 14.64
CA THR A 94 -3.61 -15.86 15.91
C THR A 94 -2.19 -15.30 15.90
N SER A 95 -1.64 -14.98 14.73
CA SER A 95 -0.29 -14.46 14.60
C SER A 95 -0.30 -12.94 14.44
N GLY A 96 0.08 -12.21 15.50
CA GLY A 96 0.24 -10.75 15.46
C GLY A 96 1.43 -10.26 14.62
N ALA A 97 2.13 -11.14 13.92
CA ALA A 97 3.36 -10.82 13.19
C ALA A 97 3.14 -9.84 12.02
N ALA A 98 2.02 -9.94 11.30
CA ALA A 98 1.68 -9.03 10.21
C ALA A 98 1.38 -7.62 10.73
N ALA A 99 0.54 -7.51 11.77
CA ALA A 99 0.21 -6.23 12.42
C ALA A 99 1.45 -5.57 13.04
N LEU A 100 2.30 -6.34 13.71
CA LEU A 100 3.55 -5.84 14.29
C LEU A 100 4.47 -5.29 13.20
N SER A 101 4.68 -6.06 12.13
CA SER A 101 5.56 -5.63 11.03
C SER A 101 5.02 -4.43 10.27
N TYR A 102 3.70 -4.29 10.16
CA TYR A 102 3.07 -3.12 9.58
C TYR A 102 3.34 -1.88 10.44
N ALA A 103 3.11 -2.00 11.75
CA ALA A 103 3.25 -0.89 12.69
C ALA A 103 4.69 -0.38 12.79
N THR A 104 5.70 -1.23 12.57
CA THR A 104 7.11 -0.82 12.61
C THR A 104 7.54 -0.04 11.37
N VAL A 105 7.12 -0.45 10.18
CA VAL A 105 7.56 0.20 8.93
C VAL A 105 6.71 1.41 8.56
N TYR A 106 5.43 1.43 8.96
CA TYR A 106 4.48 2.47 8.55
C TYR A 106 4.93 3.90 8.95
N PRO A 107 5.37 4.19 10.19
CA PRO A 107 5.80 5.55 10.57
C PRO A 107 6.99 6.04 9.76
N LEU A 108 7.99 5.18 9.55
CA LEU A 108 9.19 5.51 8.77
C LEU A 108 8.82 5.83 7.31
N VAL A 109 7.99 4.98 6.70
CA VAL A 109 7.54 5.18 5.32
C VAL A 109 6.73 6.47 5.19
N MET A 110 5.81 6.75 6.12
CA MET A 110 5.04 7.98 6.12
C MET A 110 5.92 9.21 6.23
N PHE A 111 6.93 9.18 7.11
CA PHE A 111 7.92 10.25 7.23
C PHE A 111 8.67 10.47 5.91
N LEU A 112 9.22 9.41 5.32
CA LEU A 112 9.96 9.51 4.06
C LEU A 112 9.07 9.96 2.90
N ARG A 113 7.82 9.49 2.83
CA ARG A 113 6.86 9.91 1.80
C ARG A 113 6.51 11.40 1.88
N ILE A 114 6.53 11.99 3.07
CA ILE A 114 6.29 13.42 3.25
C ILE A 114 7.55 14.20 2.88
N ILE A 115 8.70 13.84 3.48
CA ILE A 115 9.97 14.58 3.35
C ILE A 115 10.56 14.53 1.94
N THR A 116 10.48 13.38 1.25
CA THR A 116 11.17 13.20 -0.04
C THR A 116 10.68 14.18 -1.12
N PRO A 117 9.36 14.33 -1.38
CA PRO A 117 8.88 15.33 -2.35
C PRO A 117 9.30 16.76 -2.00
N GLN A 118 9.34 17.11 -0.71
CA GLN A 118 9.70 18.46 -0.26
C GLN A 118 11.19 18.73 -0.49
N LEU A 119 12.06 17.76 -0.17
CA LEU A 119 13.49 17.84 -0.48
C LEU A 119 13.73 17.96 -1.98
N LEU A 120 13.05 17.15 -2.79
CA LEU A 120 13.14 17.22 -4.24
C LEU A 120 12.74 18.61 -4.75
N ALA A 121 11.63 19.17 -4.26
CA ALA A 121 11.17 20.51 -4.63
C ALA A 121 12.21 21.59 -4.30
N VAL A 122 12.80 21.56 -3.11
CA VAL A 122 13.84 22.53 -2.71
C VAL A 122 15.11 22.39 -3.55
N ILE A 123 15.54 21.16 -3.84
CA ILE A 123 16.71 20.90 -4.69
C ILE A 123 16.46 21.43 -6.10
N PHE A 124 15.31 21.12 -6.71
CA PHE A 124 14.99 21.59 -8.05
C PHE A 124 14.80 23.11 -8.11
N TRP A 125 14.24 23.72 -7.05
CA TRP A 125 14.13 25.18 -6.96
C TRP A 125 15.50 25.85 -6.86
N GLY A 126 16.44 25.29 -6.08
CA GLY A 126 17.79 25.86 -5.92
C GLY A 126 18.73 25.61 -7.11
N MET A 127 18.30 24.79 -8.09
CA MET A 127 19.04 24.53 -9.33
C MET A 127 18.63 25.45 -10.49
N GLY A 128 17.60 26.27 -10.32
CA GLY A 128 17.18 27.33 -11.26
C GLY A 128 17.62 28.71 -10.79
#